data_AF-A0A2V6LTX8-F1
#
_entry.id   AF-A0A2V6LTX8-F1
#
_cell.length_a   1.000
_cell.length_b   1.000
_cell.length_c   1.000
_cell.angle_alpha   90.00
_cell.angle_beta   90.00
_cell.angle_gamma   90.00
#
_symmetry.space_group_name_H-M   'P 1'
#
loop_
_entity.id
_entity.type
_entity.pdbx_description
1 polymer ?
#
loop_
_entity_poly.entity_id
_entity_poly.type
_entity_poly.pdbx_seq_one_letter_code
_entity_poly.pdbx_strand_id
1 'polypeptide(L)'
;MIQLKPGIPPASLSKPSHSAARRKNRMERKKNGGLRFKRVFSDPAIAPFDQIEWERRNAEINDDGGKVIFKQEDIEVPKNWSALATKIAVSKYFYGDIANGTDPYKGGRETSVRQLIHRVTRTITDCGIADSYFADAEAAETFYDELTWLCLNQHGAFNSPVWFNVGLYHQYGVGKGAGAGNYFYNRETGEAERAASQYEYPQGSACFIQSVGDTMEDIMRLATSEAMLFKYGSGTGTDLSSLRSTREKLSGGGKPSGPLSFLKVYDQVANVVKSGGKTRRAAKMNTLKDWHPDIEEFIDAKQKEEKKAWALIEHGYDGSYNGDAYGSVMYQN
;
A
#
# COMPACT_ATOMS: atom_id res chain seq x y z
N MET A 1 -13.36 -33.25 -7.87
CA MET A 1 -12.13 -33.27 -8.69
C MET A 1 -12.14 -32.05 -9.60
N ILE A 2 -11.50 -30.97 -9.19
CA ILE A 2 -11.41 -29.73 -9.97
C ILE A 2 -10.02 -29.73 -10.60
N GLN A 3 -9.94 -29.86 -11.92
CA GLN A 3 -8.70 -29.74 -12.69
C GLN A 3 -8.26 -28.27 -12.70
N LEU A 4 -7.11 -28.00 -12.09
CA LEU A 4 -6.39 -26.75 -12.23
C LEU A 4 -5.85 -26.65 -13.67
N LYS A 5 -6.12 -25.55 -14.36
CA LYS A 5 -5.54 -25.27 -15.68
C LYS A 5 -4.03 -25.01 -15.54
N PRO A 6 -3.19 -25.47 -16.48
CA PRO A 6 -1.75 -25.30 -16.40
C PRO A 6 -1.33 -23.85 -16.64
N GLY A 7 -0.36 -23.39 -15.86
CA GLY A 7 0.32 -22.12 -16.03
C GLY A 7 1.09 -22.01 -17.34
N ILE A 8 1.48 -20.78 -17.67
CA ILE A 8 2.19 -20.38 -18.89
C ILE A 8 3.46 -21.23 -19.08
N PRO A 9 3.68 -21.87 -20.26
CA PRO A 9 4.82 -22.76 -20.48
C PRO A 9 6.13 -22.00 -20.71
N PRO A 10 7.26 -22.47 -20.14
CA PRO A 10 8.59 -21.89 -20.33
C PRO A 10 9.22 -22.41 -21.64
N ALA A 11 8.76 -21.91 -22.79
CA ALA A 11 9.37 -22.26 -24.07
C ALA A 11 9.06 -21.20 -25.16
N SER A 12 9.79 -20.08 -25.14
CA SER A 12 9.92 -19.23 -26.34
C SER A 12 11.33 -18.67 -26.57
N LEU A 13 12.33 -19.07 -25.79
CA LEU A 13 13.71 -18.62 -25.95
C LEU A 13 14.63 -19.77 -26.34
N SER A 14 14.52 -20.22 -27.59
CA SER A 14 15.55 -21.05 -28.21
C SER A 14 15.77 -20.67 -29.67
N LYS A 15 16.64 -19.68 -29.89
CA LYS A 15 17.51 -19.65 -31.07
C LYS A 15 18.93 -19.23 -30.65
N PRO A 16 19.98 -19.93 -31.09
CA PRO A 16 21.33 -19.71 -30.61
C PRO A 16 22.00 -18.57 -31.39
N SER A 17 22.60 -17.61 -30.68
CA SER A 17 23.66 -16.78 -31.26
C SER A 17 25.01 -17.37 -30.86
N HIS A 18 25.81 -17.71 -31.86
CA HIS A 18 27.20 -18.10 -31.69
C HIS A 18 28.01 -16.94 -31.12
N SER A 19 28.56 -17.07 -29.92
CA SER A 19 29.92 -16.61 -29.65
C SER A 19 30.51 -17.23 -28.39
N ALA A 20 31.82 -17.45 -28.46
CA ALA A 20 32.75 -17.63 -27.35
C ALA A 20 32.74 -18.97 -26.62
N ALA A 21 33.43 -19.91 -27.25
CA ALA A 21 34.36 -20.80 -26.56
C ALA A 21 35.25 -20.02 -25.56
N ARG A 22 34.90 -20.03 -24.27
CA ARG A 22 35.82 -19.93 -23.13
C ARG A 22 35.07 -20.07 -21.80
N ARG A 23 34.88 -21.32 -21.37
CA ARG A 23 34.91 -21.76 -19.95
C ARG A 23 34.63 -23.27 -19.88
N LYS A 24 35.64 -24.07 -20.21
CA LYS A 24 35.74 -25.44 -19.69
C LYS A 24 36.52 -25.37 -18.37
N ASN A 25 36.07 -26.16 -17.40
CA ASN A 25 36.60 -26.38 -16.05
C ASN A 25 36.21 -25.35 -14.97
N ARG A 26 35.06 -25.59 -14.32
CA ARG A 26 34.97 -26.06 -12.92
C ARG A 26 33.51 -26.41 -12.62
N MET A 27 33.12 -27.63 -12.93
CA MET A 27 31.81 -28.18 -12.57
C MET A 27 31.93 -28.81 -11.17
N GLU A 28 32.17 -27.98 -10.17
CA GLU A 28 31.69 -28.29 -8.82
C GLU A 28 30.20 -27.94 -8.84
N ARG A 29 29.33 -28.94 -8.61
CA ARG A 29 27.92 -28.71 -8.27
C ARG A 29 27.89 -27.75 -7.08
N LYS A 30 27.71 -26.45 -7.32
CA LYS A 30 27.33 -25.50 -6.26
C LYS A 30 26.05 -26.06 -5.67
N LYS A 31 26.08 -26.49 -4.39
CA LYS A 31 24.86 -26.66 -3.60
C LYS A 31 24.02 -25.41 -3.82
N ASN A 32 22.75 -25.55 -4.20
CA ASN A 32 21.84 -24.41 -4.35
C ASN A 32 21.92 -23.56 -3.09
N GLY A 33 22.50 -22.36 -3.21
CA GLY A 33 22.77 -21.45 -2.10
C GLY A 33 21.56 -20.59 -1.71
N GLY A 34 20.37 -20.95 -2.17
CA GLY A 34 19.14 -20.25 -1.81
C GLY A 34 18.76 -20.48 -0.34
N LEU A 35 17.78 -19.70 0.13
CA LEU A 35 17.27 -19.75 1.49
C LEU A 35 16.55 -21.07 1.76
N ARG A 36 16.74 -21.58 2.98
CA ARG A 36 16.00 -22.71 3.55
C ARG A 36 15.37 -22.25 4.87
N PHE A 37 14.18 -22.74 5.16
CA PHE A 37 13.41 -22.36 6.34
C PHE A 37 13.22 -23.60 7.21
N LYS A 38 13.41 -23.41 8.52
CA LYS A 38 13.00 -24.42 9.50
C LYS A 38 11.50 -24.23 9.73
N ARG A 39 10.72 -25.30 9.57
CA ARG A 39 9.31 -25.32 9.99
C ARG A 39 9.24 -25.29 11.51
N VAL A 40 8.58 -24.28 12.07
CA VAL A 40 8.49 -24.05 13.52
C VAL A 40 7.03 -24.03 13.96
N PHE A 41 6.15 -23.38 13.20
CA PHE A 41 4.78 -23.12 13.63
C PHE A 41 3.74 -23.99 12.94
N SER A 42 3.89 -24.21 11.64
CA SER A 42 2.93 -24.98 10.84
C SER A 42 3.21 -26.48 10.93
N ASP A 43 2.17 -27.29 10.85
CA ASP A 43 2.27 -28.75 10.69
C ASP A 43 2.66 -29.11 9.23
N PRO A 44 3.68 -29.96 8.98
CA PRO A 44 4.05 -30.39 7.64
C PRO A 44 3.00 -31.27 6.93
N ALA A 45 2.08 -31.90 7.67
CA ALA A 45 1.06 -32.78 7.14
C ALA A 45 -0.28 -32.08 6.87
N ILE A 46 -0.49 -30.87 7.40
CA ILE A 46 -1.77 -30.15 7.36
C ILE A 46 -1.53 -28.72 6.89
N ALA A 47 -2.22 -28.27 5.83
CA ALA A 47 -2.10 -26.89 5.37
C ALA A 47 -2.48 -25.89 6.49
N PRO A 48 -1.81 -24.73 6.63
CA PRO A 48 -2.04 -23.81 7.75
C PRO A 48 -3.51 -23.40 7.96
N PHE A 49 -4.25 -23.20 6.87
CA PHE A 49 -5.65 -22.82 6.96
C PHE A 49 -6.57 -23.95 7.45
N ASP A 50 -6.12 -25.20 7.40
CA ASP A 50 -6.91 -26.38 7.80
C ASP A 50 -6.52 -26.85 9.22
N GLN A 51 -5.56 -26.17 9.86
CA GLN A 51 -5.17 -26.38 11.27
C GLN A 51 -6.08 -25.63 12.26
N ILE A 52 -7.00 -24.78 11.77
CA ILE A 52 -7.87 -23.95 12.61
C ILE A 52 -9.36 -24.17 12.30
N GLU A 53 -10.20 -23.81 13.26
CA GLU A 53 -11.66 -23.78 13.08
C GLU A 53 -12.11 -22.46 12.43
N TRP A 54 -13.06 -22.58 11.51
CA TRP A 54 -13.68 -21.45 10.80
C TRP A 54 -15.15 -21.33 11.16
N GLU A 55 -15.68 -20.11 11.09
CA GLU A 55 -17.10 -19.87 11.20
C GLU A 55 -17.57 -18.74 10.28
N ARG A 56 -18.89 -18.72 10.03
CA ARG A 56 -19.54 -17.67 9.27
C ARG A 56 -20.04 -16.58 10.21
N ARG A 57 -19.72 -15.32 9.91
CA ARG A 57 -20.16 -14.14 10.66
C ARG A 57 -20.75 -13.09 9.73
N ASN A 58 -21.43 -12.11 10.32
CA ASN A 58 -21.75 -10.85 9.65
C ASN A 58 -20.87 -9.75 10.24
N ALA A 59 -20.33 -8.86 9.39
CA ALA A 59 -19.56 -7.70 9.80
C ALA A 59 -20.37 -6.43 9.56
N GLU A 60 -20.60 -5.65 10.62
CA GLU A 60 -21.34 -4.39 10.57
C GLU A 60 -20.60 -3.29 11.35
N ILE A 61 -20.53 -2.10 10.76
CA ILE A 61 -19.98 -0.88 11.36
C ILE A 61 -21.07 0.18 11.31
N ASN A 62 -21.29 0.79 12.48
CA ASN A 62 -22.25 1.87 12.68
C ASN A 62 -21.50 3.17 12.96
N ASP A 63 -22.10 4.29 12.60
CA ASP A 63 -21.66 5.61 13.05
C ASP A 63 -22.11 5.90 14.49
N ASP A 64 -21.73 7.07 15.02
CA ASP A 64 -22.07 7.50 16.39
C ASP A 64 -23.59 7.68 16.60
N GLY A 65 -24.36 7.82 15.50
CA GLY A 65 -25.82 7.86 15.50
C GLY A 65 -26.49 6.50 15.40
N GLY A 66 -25.71 5.40 15.37
CA GLY A 66 -26.21 4.03 15.24
C GLY A 66 -26.61 3.64 13.82
N LYS A 67 -26.37 4.48 12.81
CA LYS A 67 -26.65 4.17 11.41
C LYS A 67 -25.56 3.27 10.85
N VAL A 68 -25.99 2.23 10.13
CA VAL A 68 -25.09 1.31 9.44
C VAL A 68 -24.36 2.02 8.30
N ILE A 69 -23.04 2.14 8.42
CA ILE A 69 -22.16 2.73 7.39
C ILE A 69 -21.43 1.67 6.57
N PHE A 70 -21.36 0.43 7.07
CA PHE A 70 -20.82 -0.71 6.34
C PHE A 70 -21.44 -1.99 6.86
N LYS A 71 -21.85 -2.88 5.94
CA LYS A 71 -22.32 -4.23 6.26
C LYS A 71 -21.86 -5.21 5.20
N GLN A 72 -21.39 -6.37 5.64
CA GLN A 72 -21.15 -7.52 4.78
C GLN A 72 -21.54 -8.79 5.52
N GLU A 73 -22.37 -9.60 4.87
CA GLU A 73 -22.94 -10.82 5.44
C GLU A 73 -22.19 -12.07 4.96
N ASP A 74 -22.37 -13.17 5.69
CA ASP A 74 -21.88 -14.52 5.34
C ASP A 74 -20.37 -14.58 5.04
N ILE A 75 -19.56 -13.89 5.86
CA ILE A 75 -18.10 -13.91 5.74
C ILE A 75 -17.50 -15.08 6.51
N GLU A 76 -16.48 -15.72 5.94
CA GLU A 76 -15.73 -16.80 6.57
C GLU A 76 -14.50 -16.24 7.30
N VAL A 77 -14.42 -16.49 8.61
CA VAL A 77 -13.34 -16.00 9.47
C VAL A 77 -12.87 -17.08 10.45
N PRO A 78 -11.61 -17.03 10.93
CA PRO A 78 -11.17 -17.89 12.01
C PRO A 78 -12.01 -17.68 13.25
N LYS A 79 -12.43 -18.78 13.89
CA LYS A 79 -13.27 -18.74 15.09
C LYS A 79 -12.60 -18.01 16.25
N ASN A 80 -11.28 -18.11 16.35
CA ASN A 80 -10.47 -17.45 17.39
C ASN A 80 -10.27 -15.94 17.16
N TRP A 81 -10.60 -15.38 16.00
CA TRP A 81 -10.49 -13.94 15.78
C TRP A 81 -11.56 -13.19 16.57
N SER A 82 -11.20 -12.04 17.15
CA SER A 82 -12.17 -11.19 17.86
C SER A 82 -13.16 -10.53 16.90
N ALA A 83 -14.34 -10.17 17.39
CA ALA A 83 -15.34 -9.45 16.60
C ALA A 83 -14.79 -8.12 16.04
N LEU A 84 -13.95 -7.41 16.79
CA LEU A 84 -13.30 -6.18 16.33
C LEU A 84 -12.31 -6.44 15.20
N ALA A 85 -11.46 -7.48 15.33
CA ALA A 85 -10.53 -7.86 14.27
C ALA A 85 -11.28 -8.25 12.98
N THR A 86 -12.36 -9.02 13.10
CA THR A 86 -13.25 -9.34 11.98
C THR A 86 -13.79 -8.08 11.31
N LYS A 87 -14.39 -7.14 12.07
CA LYS A 87 -14.94 -5.90 11.51
C LYS A 87 -13.89 -5.06 10.78
N ILE A 88 -12.68 -4.94 11.35
CA ILE A 88 -11.58 -4.18 10.74
C ILE A 88 -11.08 -4.87 9.46
N ALA A 89 -10.80 -6.17 9.52
CA ALA A 89 -10.35 -6.96 8.37
C ALA A 89 -11.31 -6.83 7.18
N VAL A 90 -12.60 -7.01 7.45
CA VAL A 90 -13.63 -7.06 6.40
C VAL A 90 -13.94 -5.68 5.84
N SER A 91 -14.01 -4.64 6.68
CA SER A 91 -14.31 -3.29 6.19
C SER A 91 -13.13 -2.64 5.47
N LYS A 92 -11.91 -2.83 5.97
CA LYS A 92 -10.72 -2.12 5.48
C LYS A 92 -9.89 -2.93 4.49
N TYR A 93 -9.73 -4.23 4.72
CA TYR A 93 -8.71 -5.03 4.04
C TYR A 93 -9.25 -6.01 2.99
N PHE A 94 -10.52 -6.43 3.09
CA PHE A 94 -11.14 -7.20 2.02
C PHE A 94 -11.17 -6.40 0.72
N TYR A 95 -10.66 -6.99 -0.35
CA TYR A 95 -10.66 -6.41 -1.69
C TYR A 95 -12.02 -6.53 -2.37
N GLY A 96 -12.32 -5.59 -3.27
CA GLY A 96 -13.46 -5.64 -4.18
C GLY A 96 -14.71 -4.91 -3.68
N ASP A 97 -15.68 -4.78 -4.58
CA ASP A 97 -16.96 -4.13 -4.33
C ASP A 97 -18.07 -5.19 -4.25
N ILE A 98 -18.82 -5.16 -3.16
CA ILE A 98 -19.90 -6.11 -2.92
C ILE A 98 -21.05 -5.94 -3.92
N ALA A 99 -21.18 -4.73 -4.51
CA ALA A 99 -22.15 -4.46 -5.57
C ALA A 99 -21.92 -5.33 -6.82
N ASN A 100 -20.69 -5.82 -7.03
CA ASN A 100 -20.33 -6.72 -8.13
C ASN A 100 -20.39 -8.20 -7.73
N GLY A 101 -20.97 -8.53 -6.57
CA GLY A 101 -21.07 -9.88 -6.04
C GLY A 101 -19.92 -10.27 -5.11
N THR A 102 -19.80 -11.58 -4.84
CA THR A 102 -18.92 -12.15 -3.79
C THR A 102 -17.75 -12.96 -4.34
N ASP A 103 -17.50 -12.88 -5.65
CA ASP A 103 -16.41 -13.59 -6.33
C ASP A 103 -15.34 -12.59 -6.81
N PRO A 104 -14.20 -12.46 -6.11
CA PRO A 104 -13.17 -11.49 -6.46
C PRO A 104 -12.51 -11.77 -7.83
N TYR A 105 -12.55 -13.01 -8.33
CA TYR A 105 -12.04 -13.35 -9.66
C TYR A 105 -12.93 -12.83 -10.79
N LYS A 106 -14.17 -12.43 -10.47
CA LYS A 106 -15.14 -11.83 -11.39
C LYS A 106 -15.40 -10.35 -11.08
N GLY A 107 -14.55 -9.73 -10.26
CA GLY A 107 -14.67 -8.31 -9.88
C GLY A 107 -15.56 -8.05 -8.66
N GLY A 108 -16.06 -9.11 -8.01
CA GLY A 108 -16.77 -9.04 -6.73
C GLY A 108 -15.84 -8.81 -5.54
N ARG A 109 -16.39 -8.93 -4.33
CA ARG A 109 -15.67 -8.73 -3.08
C ARG A 109 -15.19 -10.03 -2.45
N GLU A 110 -14.03 -9.99 -1.81
CA GLU A 110 -13.56 -11.06 -0.91
C GLU A 110 -14.60 -11.32 0.19
N THR A 111 -14.79 -12.58 0.55
CA THR A 111 -15.73 -13.05 1.57
C THR A 111 -15.09 -13.92 2.64
N SER A 112 -13.78 -14.19 2.54
CA SER A 112 -13.05 -15.01 3.52
C SER A 112 -11.71 -14.40 3.91
N VAL A 113 -11.37 -14.45 5.19
CA VAL A 113 -10.02 -14.12 5.68
C VAL A 113 -8.97 -15.03 5.04
N ARG A 114 -9.35 -16.25 4.64
CA ARG A 114 -8.48 -17.14 3.84
C ARG A 114 -8.04 -16.48 2.55
N GLN A 115 -8.96 -15.82 1.83
CA GLN A 115 -8.65 -15.13 0.58
C GLN A 115 -7.68 -13.96 0.81
N LEU A 116 -7.96 -13.12 1.82
CA LEU A 116 -7.10 -11.99 2.20
C LEU A 116 -5.66 -12.44 2.52
N ILE A 117 -5.50 -13.45 3.36
CA ILE A 117 -4.18 -13.93 3.78
C ILE A 117 -3.48 -14.63 2.62
N HIS A 118 -4.16 -15.57 1.95
CA HIS A 118 -3.58 -16.32 0.84
C HIS A 118 -3.08 -15.39 -0.26
N ARG A 119 -3.89 -14.39 -0.65
CA ARG A 119 -3.52 -13.45 -1.69
C ARG A 119 -2.18 -12.77 -1.41
N VAL A 120 -1.92 -12.41 -0.16
CA VAL A 120 -0.66 -11.76 0.22
C VAL A 120 0.47 -12.78 0.33
N THR A 121 0.32 -13.82 1.15
CA THR A 121 1.43 -14.73 1.47
C THR A 121 1.85 -15.57 0.27
N ARG A 122 0.90 -16.00 -0.58
CA ARG A 122 1.20 -16.72 -1.82
C ARG A 122 1.95 -15.83 -2.80
N THR A 123 1.47 -14.61 -3.02
CA THR A 123 2.12 -13.67 -3.94
C THR A 123 3.55 -13.34 -3.50
N ILE A 124 3.79 -13.09 -2.20
CA ILE A 124 5.16 -12.85 -1.69
C ILE A 124 6.05 -14.07 -1.94
N THR A 125 5.53 -15.27 -1.71
CA THR A 125 6.29 -16.51 -1.98
C THR A 125 6.58 -16.67 -3.47
N ASP A 126 5.61 -16.43 -4.35
CA ASP A 126 5.78 -16.52 -5.80
C ASP A 126 6.82 -15.52 -6.31
N CYS A 127 6.81 -14.28 -5.79
CA CYS A 127 7.86 -13.31 -6.08
C CYS A 127 9.25 -13.83 -5.66
N GLY A 128 9.35 -14.43 -4.46
CA GLY A 128 10.60 -15.03 -4.00
C GLY A 128 11.08 -16.20 -4.87
N ILE A 129 10.16 -17.01 -5.40
CA ILE A 129 10.46 -18.08 -6.36
C ILE A 129 10.99 -17.48 -7.67
N ALA A 130 10.28 -16.50 -8.23
CA ALA A 130 10.67 -15.84 -9.48
C ALA A 130 12.06 -15.18 -9.36
N ASP A 131 12.36 -14.63 -8.19
CA ASP A 131 13.65 -14.01 -7.89
C ASP A 131 14.73 -15.00 -7.45
N SER A 132 14.45 -16.31 -7.46
CA SER A 132 15.39 -17.37 -7.06
C SER A 132 15.93 -17.24 -5.63
N TYR A 133 15.11 -16.74 -4.69
CA TYR A 133 15.49 -16.65 -3.28
C TYR A 133 15.58 -18.01 -2.60
N PHE A 134 14.77 -19.00 -3.00
CA PHE A 134 14.66 -20.28 -2.32
C PHE A 134 15.66 -21.32 -2.84
N ALA A 135 16.14 -22.20 -1.95
CA ALA A 135 17.04 -23.28 -2.33
C ALA A 135 16.37 -24.31 -3.27
N ASP A 136 15.07 -24.55 -3.06
CA ASP A 136 14.23 -25.50 -3.78
C ASP A 136 12.74 -25.19 -3.52
N ALA A 137 11.85 -25.92 -4.20
CA ALA A 137 10.41 -25.76 -4.07
C ALA A 137 9.91 -26.07 -2.65
N GLU A 138 10.52 -27.04 -1.96
CA GLU A 138 10.15 -27.41 -0.58
C GLU A 138 10.44 -26.25 0.39
N ALA A 139 11.57 -25.57 0.24
CA ALA A 139 11.88 -24.38 1.01
C ALA A 139 10.89 -23.23 0.75
N ALA A 140 10.43 -23.06 -0.49
CA ALA A 140 9.43 -22.05 -0.84
C ALA A 140 8.07 -22.35 -0.21
N GLU A 141 7.60 -23.59 -0.27
CA GLU A 141 6.33 -23.99 0.35
C GLU A 141 6.40 -23.96 1.88
N THR A 142 7.55 -24.31 2.47
CA THR A 142 7.75 -24.13 3.91
C THR A 142 7.67 -22.66 4.32
N PHE A 143 8.24 -21.76 3.51
CA PHE A 143 8.11 -20.31 3.76
C PHE A 143 6.65 -19.85 3.64
N TYR A 144 5.94 -20.29 2.60
CA TYR A 144 4.52 -19.99 2.42
C TYR A 144 3.69 -20.44 3.62
N ASP A 145 3.91 -21.67 4.09
CA ASP A 145 3.15 -22.25 5.20
C ASP A 145 3.41 -21.52 6.51
N GLU A 146 4.68 -21.28 6.86
CA GLU A 146 5.06 -20.58 8.08
C GLU A 146 4.53 -19.15 8.08
N LEU A 147 4.67 -18.42 6.96
CA LEU A 147 4.16 -17.05 6.85
C LEU A 147 2.63 -17.00 6.95
N THR A 148 1.95 -17.93 6.28
CA THR A 148 0.49 -18.04 6.33
C THR A 148 0.02 -18.34 7.75
N TRP A 149 0.68 -19.28 8.44
CA TRP A 149 0.37 -19.62 9.82
C TRP A 149 0.53 -18.40 10.75
N LEU A 150 1.62 -17.65 10.61
CA LEU A 150 1.90 -16.47 11.44
C LEU A 150 0.83 -15.39 11.25
N CYS A 151 0.41 -15.12 10.02
CA CYS A 151 -0.66 -14.17 9.73
C CYS A 151 -2.02 -14.66 10.22
N LEU A 152 -2.34 -15.93 10.02
CA LEU A 152 -3.62 -16.52 10.38
C LEU A 152 -3.85 -16.54 11.89
N ASN A 153 -2.80 -16.85 12.65
CA ASN A 153 -2.82 -16.89 14.12
C ASN A 153 -2.46 -15.54 14.76
N GLN A 154 -2.36 -14.46 13.97
CA GLN A 154 -2.09 -13.10 14.44
C GLN A 154 -0.76 -12.93 15.21
N HIS A 155 0.23 -13.79 14.96
CA HIS A 155 1.60 -13.67 15.50
C HIS A 155 2.47 -12.70 14.70
N GLY A 156 2.02 -12.32 13.50
CA GLY A 156 2.66 -11.29 12.68
C GLY A 156 1.66 -10.69 11.70
N ALA A 157 1.83 -9.41 11.40
CA ALA A 157 1.01 -8.71 10.41
C ALA A 157 1.88 -7.74 9.61
N PHE A 158 1.56 -7.60 8.32
CA PHE A 158 2.19 -6.59 7.48
C PHE A 158 1.58 -5.20 7.72
N ASN A 159 2.32 -4.18 7.32
CA ASN A 159 1.78 -2.83 7.20
C ASN A 159 0.60 -2.79 6.19
N SER A 160 -0.28 -1.81 6.31
CA SER A 160 -1.55 -1.78 5.57
C SER A 160 -1.43 -1.82 4.03
N PRO A 161 -0.52 -1.08 3.38
CA PRO A 161 -0.31 -1.17 1.92
C PRO A 161 -0.09 -2.58 1.38
N VAL A 162 0.58 -3.46 2.14
CA VAL A 162 0.73 -4.86 1.75
C VAL A 162 -0.64 -5.52 1.60
N TRP A 163 -1.49 -5.41 2.62
CA TRP A 163 -2.83 -5.99 2.60
C TRP A 163 -3.74 -5.39 1.52
N PHE A 164 -3.59 -4.09 1.26
CA PHE A 164 -4.36 -3.39 0.24
C PHE A 164 -4.00 -3.81 -1.18
N ASN A 165 -2.71 -3.93 -1.49
CA ASN A 165 -2.24 -3.95 -2.88
C ASN A 165 -1.64 -5.29 -3.31
N VAL A 166 -0.98 -6.01 -2.41
CA VAL A 166 -0.21 -7.20 -2.79
C VAL A 166 -1.15 -8.32 -3.20
N GLY A 167 -0.87 -8.91 -4.35
CA GLY A 167 -1.64 -10.01 -4.92
C GLY A 167 -2.93 -9.63 -5.64
N LEU A 168 -3.32 -8.34 -5.68
CA LEU A 168 -4.51 -7.93 -6.45
C LEU A 168 -4.38 -8.27 -7.94
N TYR A 169 -3.25 -7.94 -8.55
CA TYR A 169 -2.98 -8.31 -9.95
C TYR A 169 -2.76 -9.82 -10.10
N HIS A 170 -1.95 -10.41 -9.23
CA HIS A 170 -1.48 -11.80 -9.36
C HIS A 170 -2.61 -12.81 -9.19
N GLN A 171 -3.49 -12.60 -8.22
CA GLN A 171 -4.59 -13.51 -7.93
C GLN A 171 -5.85 -13.17 -8.74
N TYR A 172 -6.17 -11.88 -8.88
CA TYR A 172 -7.46 -11.45 -9.42
C TYR A 172 -7.37 -10.68 -10.75
N GLY A 173 -6.16 -10.44 -11.28
CA GLY A 173 -5.98 -9.71 -12.54
C GLY A 173 -6.31 -8.22 -12.47
N VAL A 174 -6.42 -7.65 -11.27
CA VAL A 174 -6.83 -6.26 -11.04
C VAL A 174 -5.79 -5.30 -11.60
N GLY A 175 -6.25 -4.23 -12.27
CA GLY A 175 -5.37 -3.20 -12.82
C GLY A 175 -4.93 -3.43 -14.26
N LYS A 176 -5.26 -4.58 -14.86
CA LYS A 176 -5.09 -4.82 -16.30
C LYS A 176 -5.93 -3.82 -17.11
N GLY A 177 -5.29 -3.09 -18.02
CA GLY A 177 -5.95 -2.05 -18.82
C GLY A 177 -6.32 -0.77 -18.05
N ALA A 178 -5.99 -0.66 -16.75
CA ALA A 178 -6.30 0.51 -15.93
C ALA A 178 -5.22 1.61 -16.02
N GLY A 179 -4.40 1.58 -17.07
CA GLY A 179 -3.26 2.48 -17.25
C GLY A 179 -2.03 2.11 -16.41
N ALA A 180 -1.03 2.98 -16.48
CA ALA A 180 0.29 2.74 -15.90
C ALA A 180 0.26 2.65 -14.36
N GLY A 181 1.01 1.69 -13.84
CA GLY A 181 1.17 1.42 -12.42
C GLY A 181 2.35 2.15 -11.78
N ASN A 182 2.89 1.49 -10.74
CA ASN A 182 4.06 1.96 -10.00
C ASN A 182 5.35 1.79 -10.81
N TYR A 183 6.40 2.43 -10.31
CA TYR A 183 7.76 2.14 -10.74
C TYR A 183 8.24 0.81 -10.17
N PHE A 184 9.04 0.10 -10.95
CA PHE A 184 9.72 -1.12 -10.55
C PHE A 184 11.15 -1.11 -11.06
N TYR A 185 12.01 -1.89 -10.42
CA TYR A 185 13.37 -2.07 -10.90
C TYR A 185 13.41 -3.19 -11.94
N ASN A 186 13.68 -2.84 -13.19
CA ASN A 186 13.85 -3.81 -14.25
C ASN A 186 15.29 -4.35 -14.19
N ARG A 187 15.44 -5.63 -13.87
CA ARG A 187 16.76 -6.28 -13.73
C ARG A 187 17.45 -6.52 -15.06
N GLU A 188 16.72 -6.56 -16.17
CA GLU A 188 17.29 -6.78 -17.51
C GLU A 188 17.93 -5.50 -18.03
N THR A 189 17.28 -4.35 -17.83
CA THR A 189 17.79 -3.03 -18.25
C THR A 189 18.66 -2.39 -17.18
N GLY A 190 18.47 -2.75 -15.91
CA GLY A 190 19.16 -2.16 -14.77
C GLY A 190 18.58 -0.81 -14.34
N GLU A 191 17.39 -0.44 -14.81
CA GLU A 191 16.77 0.87 -14.62
C GLU A 191 15.44 0.80 -13.87
N ALA A 192 15.00 1.95 -13.33
CA ALA A 192 13.66 2.09 -12.78
C ALA A 192 12.67 2.41 -13.90
N GLU A 193 11.73 1.51 -14.15
CA GLU A 193 10.75 1.62 -15.22
C GLU A 193 9.33 1.70 -14.64
N ARG A 194 8.40 2.26 -15.42
CA ARG A 194 7.01 2.37 -15.00
C ARG A 194 6.20 1.19 -15.54
N ALA A 195 5.50 0.49 -14.65
CA ALA A 195 4.67 -0.64 -15.01
C ALA A 195 3.54 -0.24 -15.96
N ALA A 196 3.25 -1.08 -16.95
CA ALA A 196 2.15 -0.86 -17.90
C ALA A 196 0.76 -1.07 -17.27
N SER A 197 0.70 -1.80 -16.16
CA SER A 197 -0.54 -2.12 -15.46
C SER A 197 -0.46 -1.74 -13.98
N GLN A 198 -1.61 -1.47 -13.37
CA GLN A 198 -1.67 -1.20 -11.93
C GLN A 198 -1.57 -2.52 -11.14
N TYR A 199 -1.00 -2.46 -9.93
CA TYR A 199 -0.88 -3.57 -8.96
C TYR A 199 -0.01 -4.77 -9.36
N GLU A 200 0.48 -4.85 -10.60
CA GLU A 200 1.49 -5.84 -11.02
C GLU A 200 2.79 -5.67 -10.22
N TYR A 201 3.20 -4.43 -10.02
CA TYR A 201 4.23 -4.05 -9.05
C TYR A 201 3.56 -3.30 -7.89
N PRO A 202 3.06 -4.02 -6.88
CA PRO A 202 2.23 -3.44 -5.83
C PRO A 202 3.05 -2.56 -4.89
N GLN A 203 2.45 -1.46 -4.42
CA GLN A 203 3.03 -0.64 -3.35
C GLN A 203 2.84 -1.37 -2.00
N GLY A 204 3.92 -1.89 -1.43
CA GLY A 204 3.92 -2.62 -0.16
C GLY A 204 4.52 -1.84 1.03
N SER A 205 4.92 -0.58 0.84
CA SER A 205 5.57 0.24 1.86
C SER A 205 4.64 1.31 2.39
N ALA A 206 4.65 1.53 3.70
CA ALA A 206 3.80 2.53 4.35
C ALA A 206 4.43 3.92 4.45
N CYS A 207 5.76 4.03 4.41
CA CYS A 207 6.47 5.26 4.75
C CYS A 207 7.42 5.67 3.62
N PHE A 208 7.34 6.93 3.20
CA PHE A 208 8.23 7.54 2.21
C PHE A 208 8.74 8.88 2.74
N ILE A 209 10.02 9.16 2.51
CA ILE A 209 10.62 10.46 2.76
C ILE A 209 11.02 11.03 1.41
N GLN A 210 10.60 12.26 1.14
CA GLN A 210 10.82 12.93 -0.12
C GLN A 210 11.57 14.23 0.09
N SER A 211 12.42 14.57 -0.87
CA SER A 211 13.05 15.88 -0.97
C SER A 211 12.30 16.75 -1.97
N VAL A 212 12.47 18.06 -1.80
CA VAL A 212 12.01 19.08 -2.73
C VAL A 212 13.11 20.10 -2.94
N GLY A 213 13.37 20.45 -4.19
CA GLY A 213 14.23 21.55 -4.61
C GLY A 213 13.44 22.84 -4.74
N ASP A 214 14.12 23.97 -4.60
CA ASP A 214 13.53 25.31 -4.66
C ASP A 214 13.29 25.79 -6.10
N THR A 215 12.50 25.01 -6.85
CA THR A 215 12.07 25.30 -8.22
C THR A 215 10.60 24.90 -8.37
N MET A 216 9.86 25.58 -9.23
CA MET A 216 8.44 25.26 -9.41
C MET A 216 8.22 23.86 -9.95
N GLU A 217 9.12 23.39 -10.82
CA GLU A 217 9.11 22.05 -11.39
C GLU A 217 9.24 20.99 -10.29
N ASP A 218 10.18 21.16 -9.35
CA ASP A 218 10.40 20.17 -8.29
C ASP A 218 9.32 20.24 -7.19
N ILE A 219 8.79 21.43 -6.91
CA ILE A 219 7.63 21.62 -6.01
C ILE A 219 6.41 20.88 -6.58
N MET A 220 6.14 20.97 -7.87
CA MET A 220 5.01 20.28 -8.51
C MET A 220 5.28 18.78 -8.73
N ARG A 221 6.54 18.38 -8.95
CA ARG A 221 6.95 16.97 -8.93
C ARG A 221 6.63 16.33 -7.58
N LEU A 222 6.92 17.01 -6.47
CA LEU A 222 6.57 16.51 -5.14
C LEU A 222 5.06 16.27 -5.01
N ALA A 223 4.23 17.25 -5.37
CA ALA A 223 2.76 17.08 -5.34
C ALA A 223 2.30 15.85 -6.14
N THR A 224 2.84 15.68 -7.35
CA THR A 224 2.53 14.53 -8.21
C THR A 224 2.94 13.21 -7.56
N SER A 225 4.14 13.16 -7.00
CA SER A 225 4.66 11.96 -6.34
C SER A 225 3.85 11.58 -5.11
N GLU A 226 3.49 12.56 -4.27
CA GLU A 226 2.67 12.33 -3.07
C GLU A 226 1.28 11.84 -3.43
N ALA A 227 0.63 12.43 -4.44
CA ALA A 227 -0.65 11.96 -4.94
C ALA A 227 -0.60 10.47 -5.34
N MET A 228 0.46 10.05 -6.02
CA MET A 228 0.62 8.66 -6.43
C MET A 228 0.88 7.72 -5.24
N LEU A 229 1.61 8.15 -4.21
CA LEU A 229 1.81 7.36 -2.99
C LEU A 229 0.52 7.25 -2.17
N PHE A 230 -0.23 8.34 -2.03
CA PHE A 230 -1.52 8.36 -1.34
C PHE A 230 -2.55 7.48 -2.02
N LYS A 231 -2.59 7.47 -3.37
CA LYS A 231 -3.46 6.58 -4.15
C LYS A 231 -3.30 5.12 -3.72
N TYR A 232 -2.08 4.68 -3.41
CA TYR A 232 -1.79 3.31 -3.01
C TYR A 232 -1.71 3.08 -1.48
N GLY A 233 -2.02 4.09 -0.67
CA GLY A 233 -2.16 3.94 0.78
C GLY A 233 -0.90 4.16 1.60
N SER A 234 0.14 4.75 1.01
CA SER A 234 1.37 5.12 1.70
C SER A 234 1.30 6.54 2.27
N GLY A 235 2.00 6.79 3.38
CA GLY A 235 2.24 8.12 3.92
C GLY A 235 3.56 8.71 3.43
N THR A 236 3.65 10.03 3.44
CA THR A 236 4.82 10.78 2.96
C THR A 236 5.32 11.78 4.00
N GLY A 237 6.63 11.98 4.05
CA GLY A 237 7.32 12.98 4.86
C GLY A 237 8.18 13.87 3.99
N THR A 238 8.18 15.19 4.20
CA THR A 238 9.05 16.13 3.47
C THR A 238 9.63 17.19 4.40
N ASP A 239 10.93 17.48 4.26
CA ASP A 239 11.54 18.68 4.83
C ASP A 239 11.40 19.84 3.83
N LEU A 240 10.67 20.89 4.23
CA LEU A 240 10.39 22.06 3.39
C LEU A 240 11.44 23.16 3.52
N SER A 241 12.49 22.97 4.33
CA SER A 241 13.51 23.99 4.61
C SER A 241 14.40 24.34 3.41
N SER A 242 14.33 23.56 2.33
CA SER A 242 14.99 23.88 1.07
C SER A 242 14.25 24.97 0.29
N LEU A 243 12.96 25.17 0.53
CA LEU A 243 12.16 26.19 -0.15
C LEU A 243 12.50 27.56 0.42
N ARG A 244 12.67 28.55 -0.46
CA ARG A 244 12.98 29.92 -0.02
C ARG A 244 11.87 30.52 0.84
N SER A 245 12.26 31.37 1.79
CA SER A 245 11.35 32.04 2.71
C SER A 245 10.53 33.14 2.04
N THR A 246 9.32 33.39 2.53
CA THR A 246 8.49 34.57 2.20
C THR A 246 9.20 35.92 2.32
N ARG A 247 10.32 35.97 3.06
CA ARG A 247 11.10 37.17 3.33
C ARG A 247 12.18 37.45 2.28
N GLU A 248 12.39 36.55 1.32
CA GLU A 248 13.39 36.66 0.26
C GLU A 248 12.88 37.40 -0.98
N LYS A 249 13.76 37.61 -1.98
CA LYS A 249 13.42 38.26 -3.26
C LYS A 249 13.36 37.23 -4.39
N LEU A 250 12.42 37.41 -5.30
CA LEU A 250 12.37 36.68 -6.57
C LEU A 250 13.15 37.41 -7.66
N SER A 251 13.74 36.64 -8.60
CA SER A 251 14.44 37.18 -9.77
C SER A 251 13.52 38.00 -10.68
N GLY A 252 12.25 37.58 -10.81
CA GLY A 252 11.22 38.30 -11.55
C GLY A 252 10.58 39.48 -10.81
N GLY A 253 11.08 39.83 -9.62
CA GLY A 253 10.47 40.83 -8.74
C GLY A 253 9.42 40.25 -7.79
N GLY A 254 9.14 40.96 -6.70
CA GLY A 254 8.23 40.51 -5.65
C GLY A 254 8.87 39.55 -4.63
N LYS A 255 8.00 38.92 -3.83
CA LYS A 255 8.36 37.99 -2.75
C LYS A 255 7.83 36.59 -3.07
N PRO A 256 8.55 35.53 -2.70
CA PRO A 256 8.07 34.16 -2.87
C PRO A 256 6.92 33.85 -1.91
N SER A 257 6.14 32.83 -2.24
CA SER A 257 5.01 32.38 -1.42
C SER A 257 5.43 31.65 -0.13
N GLY A 258 6.67 31.16 -0.07
CA GLY A 258 7.21 30.42 1.08
C GLY A 258 6.68 28.99 1.25
N PRO A 259 7.32 28.19 2.11
CA PRO A 259 7.01 26.77 2.31
C PRO A 259 5.58 26.50 2.77
N LEU A 260 5.00 27.36 3.63
CA LEU A 260 3.64 27.16 4.13
C LEU A 260 2.58 27.27 3.03
N SER A 261 2.79 28.15 2.04
CA SER A 261 1.87 28.29 0.92
C SER A 261 1.84 27.03 0.07
N PHE A 262 3.00 26.42 -0.20
CA PHE A 262 3.07 25.14 -0.90
C PHE A 262 2.60 23.96 -0.03
N LEU A 263 2.79 24.03 1.29
CA LEU A 263 2.21 23.06 2.21
C LEU A 263 0.68 23.02 2.12
N LYS A 264 -0.01 24.14 1.86
CA LYS A 264 -1.45 24.12 1.57
C LYS A 264 -1.79 23.31 0.32
N VAL A 265 -0.98 23.42 -0.74
CA VAL A 265 -1.16 22.61 -1.96
C VAL A 265 -1.02 21.13 -1.64
N TYR A 266 0.03 20.76 -0.91
CA TYR A 266 0.27 19.36 -0.54
C TYR A 266 -0.78 18.80 0.42
N ASP A 267 -1.26 19.60 1.37
CA ASP A 267 -2.38 19.25 2.24
C ASP A 267 -3.66 19.02 1.44
N GLN A 268 -3.95 19.85 0.44
CA GLN A 268 -5.11 19.64 -0.42
C GLN A 268 -4.96 18.39 -1.31
N VAL A 269 -3.76 18.09 -1.79
CA VAL A 269 -3.49 16.82 -2.49
C VAL A 269 -3.80 15.63 -1.57
N ALA A 270 -3.35 15.69 -0.31
CA ALA A 270 -3.63 14.66 0.69
C ALA A 270 -5.15 14.55 0.99
N ASN A 271 -5.86 15.67 1.06
CA ASN A 271 -7.29 15.72 1.32
C ASN A 271 -8.13 15.08 0.20
N VAL A 272 -7.78 15.34 -1.07
CA VAL A 272 -8.59 14.90 -2.21
C VAL A 272 -8.27 13.47 -2.66
N VAL A 273 -7.04 13.00 -2.46
CA VAL A 273 -6.63 11.66 -2.89
C VAL A 273 -6.97 10.62 -1.81
N LYS A 274 -7.99 9.80 -2.09
CA LYS A 274 -8.35 8.64 -1.27
C LYS A 274 -7.60 7.40 -1.74
N SER A 275 -7.06 6.62 -0.80
CA SER A 275 -6.30 5.42 -1.11
C SER A 275 -7.18 4.27 -1.61
N GLY A 276 -6.98 3.79 -2.84
CA GLY A 276 -7.37 2.46 -3.31
C GLY A 276 -8.84 2.03 -3.11
N GLY A 277 -9.80 2.97 -3.20
CA GLY A 277 -11.22 2.66 -2.96
C GLY A 277 -11.56 2.40 -1.48
N LYS A 278 -10.71 2.84 -0.55
CA LYS A 278 -10.90 2.75 0.90
C LYS A 278 -11.03 4.14 1.53
N THR A 279 -11.65 4.20 2.71
CA THR A 279 -11.86 5.43 3.48
C THR A 279 -10.63 5.91 4.26
N ARG A 280 -9.41 5.51 3.86
CA ARG A 280 -8.18 5.97 4.54
C ARG A 280 -7.77 7.32 3.95
N ARG A 281 -7.70 8.35 4.81
CA ARG A 281 -7.10 9.64 4.44
C ARG A 281 -5.60 9.47 4.23
N ALA A 282 -5.05 10.28 3.34
CA ALA A 282 -3.61 10.42 3.23
C ALA A 282 -3.01 10.89 4.56
N ALA A 283 -1.76 10.55 4.80
CA ALA A 283 -1.03 10.95 6.00
C ALA A 283 0.26 11.64 5.57
N LYS A 284 0.50 12.84 6.11
CA LYS A 284 1.66 13.65 5.75
C LYS A 284 2.42 14.11 7.00
N MET A 285 3.75 14.06 6.91
CA MET A 285 4.67 14.68 7.85
C MET A 285 5.41 15.80 7.14
N ASN A 286 5.56 16.95 7.80
CA ASN A 286 6.40 18.02 7.29
C ASN A 286 7.29 18.55 8.39
N THR A 287 8.50 18.90 8.01
CA THR A 287 9.44 19.58 8.90
C THR A 287 9.86 20.90 8.30
N LEU A 288 10.19 21.84 9.17
CA LEU A 288 10.86 23.08 8.85
C LEU A 288 11.93 23.31 9.92
N LYS A 289 13.15 23.62 9.50
CA LYS A 289 14.27 23.84 10.42
C LYS A 289 14.05 25.12 11.22
N ASP A 290 14.54 25.11 12.46
CA ASP A 290 14.39 26.18 13.43
C ASP A 290 14.99 27.53 12.98
N TRP A 291 16.04 27.50 12.17
CA TRP A 291 16.64 28.69 11.59
C TRP A 291 15.88 29.24 10.37
N HIS A 292 14.91 28.50 9.82
CA HIS A 292 14.19 28.93 8.63
C HIS A 292 13.40 30.20 8.95
N PRO A 293 13.47 31.27 8.13
CA PRO A 293 12.87 32.55 8.52
C PRO A 293 11.34 32.51 8.69
N ASP A 294 10.66 31.53 8.10
CA ASP A 294 9.20 31.30 8.26
C ASP A 294 8.82 30.30 9.38
N ILE A 295 9.73 30.03 10.33
CA ILE A 295 9.52 29.04 11.40
C ILE A 295 8.39 29.39 12.36
N GLU A 296 8.25 30.66 12.74
CA GLU A 296 7.20 31.10 13.67
C GLU A 296 5.82 30.89 13.04
N GLU A 297 5.69 31.21 11.75
CA GLU A 297 4.48 30.95 10.99
C GLU A 297 4.18 29.44 10.90
N PHE A 298 5.20 28.59 10.74
CA PHE A 298 5.05 27.13 10.75
C PHE A 298 4.51 26.60 12.09
N ILE A 299 5.08 27.07 13.20
CA ILE A 299 4.67 26.68 14.56
C ILE A 299 3.20 27.04 14.81
N ASP A 300 2.79 28.25 14.41
CA ASP A 300 1.44 28.75 14.64
C ASP A 300 0.38 28.19 13.65
N ALA A 301 0.80 27.57 12.54
CA ALA A 301 -0.04 27.33 11.38
C ALA A 301 -1.34 26.57 11.72
N LYS A 302 -1.22 25.45 12.43
CA LYS A 302 -2.40 24.63 12.80
C LYS A 302 -3.29 25.32 13.82
N GLN A 303 -2.72 26.05 14.79
CA GLN A 303 -3.51 26.77 15.78
C GLN A 303 -4.36 27.88 15.14
N LYS A 304 -3.82 28.55 14.11
CA LYS A 304 -4.54 29.58 13.36
C LYS A 304 -5.69 28.99 12.54
N GLU A 305 -5.50 27.82 11.93
CA GLU A 305 -6.57 27.10 11.22
C GLU A 305 -7.64 26.55 12.18
N GLU A 306 -7.23 26.02 13.34
CA GLU A 306 -8.12 25.54 14.40
C GLU A 306 -9.11 26.62 14.82
N LYS A 307 -8.64 27.85 15.08
CA LYS A 307 -9.51 28.99 15.41
C LYS A 307 -10.59 29.25 14.35
N LYS A 308 -10.30 29.00 13.07
CA LYS A 308 -11.30 29.14 11.99
C LYS A 308 -12.32 28.01 12.05
N ALA A 309 -11.89 26.78 12.30
CA ALA A 309 -12.80 25.63 12.45
C ALA A 309 -13.77 25.87 13.62
N TRP A 310 -13.28 26.35 14.77
CA TRP A 310 -14.14 26.71 15.91
C TRP A 310 -15.13 27.81 15.57
N ALA A 311 -14.70 28.87 14.87
CA ALA A 311 -15.61 29.91 14.42
C ALA A 311 -16.72 29.35 13.50
N LEU A 312 -16.42 28.37 12.64
CA LEU A 312 -17.43 27.69 11.82
C LEU A 312 -18.37 26.83 12.69
N ILE A 313 -17.84 26.07 13.64
CA ILE A 313 -18.64 25.24 14.55
C ILE A 313 -19.62 26.10 15.37
N GLU A 314 -19.17 27.24 15.87
CA GLU A 314 -20.01 28.21 16.60
C GLU A 314 -21.17 28.74 15.75
N HIS A 315 -21.03 28.75 14.42
CA HIS A 315 -22.07 29.15 13.47
C HIS A 315 -22.88 27.95 12.93
N GLY A 316 -22.74 26.77 13.54
CA GLY A 316 -23.57 25.60 13.27
C GLY A 316 -23.06 24.67 12.16
N TYR A 317 -21.83 24.85 11.69
CA TYR A 317 -21.20 23.88 10.79
C TYR A 317 -20.81 22.60 11.54
N ASP A 318 -20.86 21.44 10.87
CA ASP A 318 -20.51 20.16 11.47
C ASP A 318 -19.03 20.13 11.90
N GLY A 319 -18.82 19.96 13.21
CA GLY A 319 -17.51 19.85 13.85
C GLY A 319 -16.97 18.42 13.95
N SER A 320 -17.64 17.43 13.36
CA SER A 320 -17.10 16.08 13.27
C SER A 320 -15.78 16.07 12.48
N TYR A 321 -14.94 15.05 12.68
CA TYR A 321 -13.63 14.95 12.01
C TYR A 321 -13.72 15.00 10.47
N ASN A 322 -14.85 14.58 9.89
CA ASN A 322 -15.14 14.69 8.46
C ASN A 322 -16.21 15.75 8.12
N GLY A 323 -16.58 16.57 9.10
CA GLY A 323 -17.58 17.62 8.97
C GLY A 323 -17.05 18.84 8.24
N ASP A 324 -17.98 19.66 7.77
CA ASP A 324 -17.69 20.82 6.91
C ASP A 324 -16.71 21.81 7.55
N ALA A 325 -16.73 21.96 8.88
CA ALA A 325 -15.81 22.87 9.57
C ALA A 325 -14.35 22.43 9.39
N TYR A 326 -14.00 21.20 9.81
CA TYR A 326 -12.65 20.68 9.67
C TYR A 326 -12.27 20.35 8.22
N GLY A 327 -13.25 20.07 7.36
CA GLY A 327 -13.03 19.84 5.92
C GLY A 327 -12.63 21.09 5.14
N SER A 328 -12.89 22.28 5.69
CA SER A 328 -12.65 23.58 5.00
C SER A 328 -11.36 24.29 5.42
N VAL A 329 -10.70 23.83 6.49
CA VAL A 329 -9.46 24.42 7.00
C VAL A 329 -8.22 23.67 6.51
N MET A 330 -7.05 24.31 6.61
CA MET A 330 -5.80 23.77 6.07
C MET A 330 -5.00 22.98 7.11
N TYR A 331 -4.03 22.20 6.63
CA TYR A 331 -3.01 21.49 7.41
C TYR A 331 -3.55 20.38 8.33
N GLN A 332 -4.62 19.71 7.88
CA GLN A 332 -5.32 18.69 8.67
C GLN A 332 -4.83 17.26 8.38
N ASN A 333 -4.12 17.05 7.27
CA ASN A 333 -3.59 15.73 6.86
C ASN A 333 -2.13 15.49 7.28
#